data_AF-A0A0Z8ESY9-F1
#
_entry.id   AF-A0A0Z8ESY9-F1
#
_cell.length_a   1.000
_cell.length_b   1.000
_cell.length_c   1.000
_cell.angle_alpha   90.00
_cell.angle_beta   90.00
_cell.angle_gamma   90.00
#
_symmetry.space_group_name_H-M   'P 1'
#
loop_
_entity.id
_entity.type
_entity.pdbx_description
1 polymer ?
#
loop_
_entity_poly.entity_id
_entity_poly.type
_entity_poly.pdbx_seq_one_letter_code
_entity_poly.pdbx_strand_id
1 'polypeptide(L)'
;MHKIGSEFLKEFSGYESNFFWKFTLRQTVLLVGVLITALLGTAIVYFKLPEFFIYIVGGILLPPFVIFGLKKEEKLFDKIRFYFLITERVYQVEDKKWREYSKNEFIQSKTISEIDNF
;
A
#
# COMPACT_ATOMS: atom_id res chain seq x y z
N MET A 1 -1.57 -20.29 -12.98
CA MET A 1 -0.72 -19.96 -11.82
C MET A 1 -1.29 -18.70 -11.18
N HIS A 2 -1.90 -18.81 -10.00
CA HIS A 2 -2.53 -17.68 -9.30
C HIS A 2 -1.53 -17.17 -8.25
N LYS A 3 -1.00 -15.95 -8.44
CA LYS A 3 -0.10 -15.33 -7.46
C LYS A 3 -0.94 -14.96 -6.24
N ILE A 4 -0.86 -15.76 -5.19
CA ILE A 4 -1.34 -15.39 -3.86
C ILE A 4 -0.52 -14.17 -3.45
N GLY A 5 -1.18 -13.01 -3.35
CA GLY A 5 -0.58 -11.77 -2.88
C GLY A 5 -0.11 -11.96 -1.44
N SER A 6 1.12 -12.42 -1.30
CA SER A 6 1.77 -12.65 -0.02
C SER A 6 2.10 -11.32 0.62
N GLU A 7 1.43 -10.99 1.72
CA GLU A 7 1.73 -9.82 2.56
C GLU A 7 3.19 -9.86 3.07
N PHE A 8 3.81 -11.04 3.14
CA PHE A 8 5.20 -11.22 3.54
C PHE A 8 6.21 -10.59 2.58
N LEU A 9 5.89 -10.46 1.28
CA LEU A 9 6.77 -9.78 0.32
C LEU A 9 6.69 -8.24 0.45
N LYS A 10 5.64 -7.72 1.09
CA LYS A 10 5.40 -6.27 1.22
C LYS A 10 6.33 -5.63 2.24
N GLU A 11 6.60 -6.31 3.35
CA GLU A 11 7.47 -5.83 4.44
C GLU A 11 8.93 -5.62 3.99
N PHE A 12 9.45 -6.44 3.08
CA PHE A 12 10.82 -6.32 2.59
C PHE A 12 11.05 -5.16 1.60
N SER A 13 10.00 -4.54 1.05
CA SER A 13 10.11 -3.40 0.11
C SER A 13 10.16 -2.02 0.80
N GLY A 14 10.24 -2.01 2.14
CA GLY A 14 10.25 -0.81 2.96
C GLY A 14 11.53 0.03 2.89
N TYR A 15 12.66 -0.56 2.47
CA TYR A 15 13.96 0.10 2.50
C TYR A 15 14.13 1.06 1.32
N GLU A 16 14.19 2.36 1.61
CA GLU A 16 14.50 3.39 0.64
C GLU A 16 15.97 3.80 0.76
N SER A 17 16.70 3.69 -0.35
CA SER A 17 18.07 4.17 -0.41
C SER A 17 18.13 5.69 -0.26
N ASN A 18 19.13 6.16 0.49
CA ASN A 18 19.44 7.58 0.58
C ASN A 18 19.93 8.06 -0.79
N PHE A 19 19.31 9.12 -1.30
CA PHE A 19 19.64 9.67 -2.61
C PHE A 19 20.59 10.86 -2.51
N PHE A 20 20.30 11.80 -1.59
CA PHE A 20 21.11 13.01 -1.42
C PHE A 20 21.14 13.45 0.05
N TRP A 21 22.33 13.64 0.62
CA TRP A 21 22.54 14.14 1.99
C TRP A 21 21.58 13.51 3.02
N LYS A 22 21.46 12.18 3.04
CA LYS A 22 20.57 11.44 3.96
C LYS A 22 19.06 11.59 3.74
N PHE A 23 18.61 12.32 2.72
CA PHE A 23 17.20 12.32 2.31
C PHE A 23 16.91 11.16 1.34
N THR A 24 15.76 10.53 1.51
CA THR A 24 15.23 9.59 0.51
C THR A 24 14.69 10.35 -0.70
N LEU A 25 14.61 9.70 -1.86
CA LEU A 25 14.01 10.29 -3.07
C LEU A 25 12.62 10.87 -2.85
N ARG A 26 11.83 10.23 -1.98
CA ARG A 26 10.48 10.69 -1.66
C ARG A 26 10.48 11.99 -0.87
N GLN A 27 11.38 12.09 0.10
CA GLN A 27 11.53 13.31 0.90
C GLN A 27 12.02 14.48 0.05
N THR A 28 12.95 14.24 -0.89
CA THR A 28 13.41 15.29 -1.80
C THR A 28 12.29 15.75 -2.74
N VAL A 29 11.53 14.82 -3.33
CA VAL A 29 10.37 15.15 -4.17
C VAL A 29 9.31 15.93 -3.39
N LEU A 30 9.03 15.54 -2.14
CA LEU A 30 8.11 16.27 -1.27
C LEU A 30 8.60 17.69 -0.99
N LEU A 31 9.88 17.84 -0.64
CA LEU A 31 10.48 19.15 -0.35
C LEU A 31 10.41 20.06 -1.58
N VAL A 32 10.79 19.56 -2.75
CA VAL A 32 10.70 20.29 -4.02
C VAL A 32 9.25 20.69 -4.33
N GLY A 33 8.30 19.77 -4.18
CA GLY A 33 6.88 20.05 -4.42
C GLY A 33 6.32 21.14 -3.50
N VAL A 34 6.64 21.08 -2.20
CA VAL A 34 6.26 22.10 -1.22
C VAL A 34 6.89 23.46 -1.57
N LEU A 35 8.16 23.47 -1.94
CA LEU A 35 8.88 24.70 -2.29
C LEU A 35 8.30 25.35 -3.54
N ILE A 36 8.02 24.58 -4.59
CA ILE A 36 7.36 25.07 -5.82
C ILE A 36 5.97 25.63 -5.49
N THR A 37 5.19 24.93 -4.67
CA THR A 37 3.84 25.38 -4.27
C THR A 37 3.91 26.70 -3.49
N ALA A 38 4.86 26.82 -2.55
CA ALA A 38 5.07 28.03 -1.78
C ALA A 38 5.48 29.20 -2.68
N LEU A 39 6.42 28.99 -3.61
CA LEU A 39 6.84 30.02 -4.57
C LEU A 39 5.67 30.48 -5.45
N LEU A 40 4.89 29.54 -6.00
CA LEU A 40 3.70 29.89 -6.77
C LEU A 40 2.66 30.64 -5.94
N GLY A 41 2.42 30.22 -4.69
CA GLY A 41 1.54 30.92 -3.77
C GLY A 41 2.00 32.36 -3.50
N THR A 42 3.29 32.56 -3.23
CA THR A 42 3.85 33.91 -3.04
C THR A 42 3.76 34.76 -4.31
N ALA A 43 3.98 34.17 -5.49
CA ALA A 43 3.85 34.87 -6.76
C ALA A 43 2.40 35.31 -7.00
N ILE A 44 1.41 34.46 -6.71
CA ILE A 44 -0.02 34.78 -6.82
C ILE A 44 -0.37 36.01 -5.98
N VAL A 45 0.09 36.04 -4.72
CA VAL A 45 -0.13 37.16 -3.81
C VAL A 45 0.59 38.42 -4.31
N TYR A 46 1.84 38.29 -4.77
CA TYR A 46 2.65 39.40 -5.27
C TYR A 46 2.01 40.07 -6.50
N PHE A 47 1.49 39.28 -7.44
CA PHE A 47 0.79 39.79 -8.63
C PHE A 47 -0.67 40.17 -8.36
N LYS A 48 -1.15 40.08 -7.11
CA LYS A 48 -2.55 40.36 -6.73
C LYS A 48 -3.57 39.59 -7.56
N LEU A 49 -3.25 38.35 -7.90
CA LEU A 49 -4.16 37.45 -8.61
C LEU A 49 -5.33 37.06 -7.69
N PRO A 50 -6.49 36.69 -8.27
CA PRO A 50 -7.64 36.21 -7.49
C PRO A 50 -7.28 35.05 -6.56
N GLU A 51 -7.81 35.07 -5.35
CA GLU A 51 -7.55 34.05 -4.32
C GLU A 51 -7.89 32.63 -4.75
N PHE A 52 -8.83 32.46 -5.70
CA PHE A 52 -9.17 31.17 -6.28
C PHE A 52 -7.95 30.38 -6.79
N PHE A 53 -6.92 31.08 -7.31
CA PHE A 53 -5.68 30.43 -7.76
C PHE A 53 -4.89 29.80 -6.62
N ILE A 54 -4.95 30.36 -5.41
CA ILE A 54 -4.29 29.78 -4.23
C ILE A 54 -4.91 28.42 -3.90
N TYR A 55 -6.24 28.31 -3.97
CA TYR A 55 -6.95 27.05 -3.74
C TYR A 55 -6.65 26.02 -4.84
N ILE A 56 -6.49 26.44 -6.09
CA ILE A 56 -6.07 25.53 -7.17
C ILE A 56 -4.65 25.01 -6.91
N VAL A 57 -3.70 25.89 -6.62
CA VAL A 57 -2.31 25.50 -6.40
C VAL A 57 -2.20 24.62 -5.14
N GLY A 58 -2.80 25.03 -4.02
CA GLY A 58 -2.77 24.24 -2.79
C GLY A 58 -3.58 22.94 -2.89
N GLY A 59 -4.71 22.94 -3.60
CA GLY A 59 -5.64 21.81 -3.64
C GLY A 59 -5.37 20.80 -4.75
N ILE A 60 -4.67 21.18 -5.82
CA ILE A 60 -4.39 20.29 -6.95
C ILE A 60 -2.90 19.99 -7.07
N LEU A 61 -2.05 21.02 -6.93
CA LEU A 61 -0.61 20.84 -7.12
C LEU A 61 0.05 20.16 -5.93
N LEU A 62 -0.27 20.57 -4.70
CA LEU A 62 0.38 20.06 -3.48
C LEU A 62 0.05 18.57 -3.17
N PRO A 63 -1.21 18.09 -3.25
CA PRO A 63 -1.56 16.75 -2.80
C PRO A 63 -0.77 15.59 -3.43
N PRO A 64 -0.47 15.54 -4.76
CA PRO A 64 0.31 14.44 -5.31
C PRO A 64 1.71 14.33 -4.70
N PHE A 65 2.37 15.46 -4.43
CA PHE A 65 3.69 15.46 -3.77
C PHE A 65 3.61 14.95 -2.33
N VAL A 66 2.56 15.33 -1.60
CA VAL A 66 2.35 14.87 -0.21
C VAL A 66 2.03 13.38 -0.16
N ILE A 67 1.17 12.89 -1.05
CA ILE A 67 0.80 11.46 -1.12
C ILE A 67 2.03 10.61 -1.43
N PHE A 68 2.80 11.01 -2.45
CA PHE A 68 4.03 10.32 -2.86
C PHE A 68 5.11 10.38 -1.79
N GLY A 69 5.32 11.55 -1.19
CA GLY A 69 6.33 11.76 -0.15
C GLY A 69 6.07 10.97 1.13
N LEU A 70 4.80 10.79 1.50
CA LEU A 70 4.40 10.04 2.69
C LEU A 70 4.21 8.53 2.43
N LYS A 71 4.50 8.05 1.21
CA LYS A 71 4.28 6.65 0.80
C LYS A 71 2.85 6.18 1.09
N LYS A 72 1.87 7.09 0.89
CA LYS A 72 0.45 6.82 1.13
C LYS A 72 -0.27 6.35 -0.13
N GLU A 73 0.41 6.31 -1.29
CA GLU A 73 -0.20 5.92 -2.55
C GLU A 73 -0.92 4.57 -2.50
N GLU A 74 -0.29 3.50 -2.01
CA GLU A 74 -0.90 2.17 -2.01
C GLU A 74 -2.17 2.13 -1.17
N LYS A 75 -2.12 2.64 0.08
CA LYS A 75 -3.30 2.70 0.96
C LYS A 75 -4.42 3.55 0.36
N LEU A 76 -4.08 4.62 -0.34
CA LEU A 76 -5.04 5.49 -1.00
C LEU A 76 -5.69 4.79 -2.20
N PHE A 77 -4.88 4.17 -3.07
CA PHE A 77 -5.36 3.44 -4.23
C PHE A 77 -6.19 2.22 -3.84
N ASP A 78 -5.82 1.50 -2.78
CA ASP A 78 -6.60 0.39 -2.24
C ASP A 78 -7.96 0.87 -1.73
N LYS A 79 -8.03 2.00 -1.02
CA LYS A 79 -9.29 2.61 -0.58
C LYS A 79 -10.16 3.07 -1.75
N ILE A 80 -9.55 3.72 -2.74
CA ILE A 80 -10.24 4.17 -3.96
C ILE A 80 -10.82 2.94 -4.68
N ARG A 81 -10.00 1.92 -4.92
CA ARG A 81 -10.44 0.67 -5.55
C ARG A 81 -11.57 0.02 -4.76
N PHE A 82 -11.45 -0.07 -3.44
CA PHE A 82 -12.49 -0.62 -2.58
C PHE A 82 -13.79 0.17 -2.63
N TYR A 83 -13.73 1.51 -2.72
CA TYR A 83 -14.91 2.34 -2.80
C TYR A 83 -15.63 2.21 -4.15
N PHE A 84 -14.87 2.13 -5.25
CA PHE A 84 -15.43 2.04 -6.60
C PHE A 84 -15.83 0.62 -7.02
N LEU A 85 -15.14 -0.40 -6.51
CA LEU A 85 -15.47 -1.79 -6.79
C LEU A 85 -16.40 -2.31 -5.68
N ILE A 86 -17.66 -2.55 -6.03
CA ILE A 86 -18.56 -3.39 -5.23
C ILE A 86 -18.03 -4.83 -5.36
N THR A 87 -16.95 -5.14 -4.65
CA THR A 87 -16.38 -6.49 -4.67
C THR A 87 -17.06 -7.30 -3.57
N GLU A 88 -17.92 -8.23 -3.96
CA GLU A 88 -18.32 -9.34 -3.08
C GLU A 88 -17.03 -10.08 -2.68
N ARG A 89 -16.72 -10.08 -1.39
CA ARG A 89 -15.56 -10.79 -0.88
C ARG A 89 -15.87 -12.28 -0.87
N VAL A 90 -15.58 -12.96 -1.98
CA VAL A 90 -15.53 -14.42 -2.01
C VAL A 90 -14.28 -14.83 -1.23
N TYR A 91 -14.43 -15.03 0.07
CA TYR A 91 -13.37 -15.61 0.87
C TYR A 91 -13.20 -17.06 0.39
N GLN A 92 -11.96 -17.55 0.24
CA GLN A 92 -11.65 -18.97 -0.06
C GLN A 92 -12.23 -19.98 0.96
N VAL A 93 -12.96 -19.49 1.96
CA VAL A 93 -13.73 -20.28 2.91
C VAL A 93 -14.99 -20.86 2.24
N GLU A 94 -15.55 -20.20 1.21
CA GLU A 94 -16.78 -20.68 0.54
C GLU A 94 -16.53 -21.86 -0.41
N ASP A 95 -15.36 -21.93 -1.06
CA ASP A 95 -14.99 -23.04 -1.94
C ASP A 95 -14.48 -24.28 -1.20
N LYS A 96 -14.13 -24.13 0.08
CA LYS A 96 -13.89 -25.27 0.94
C LYS A 96 -15.24 -25.71 1.48
N LYS A 97 -15.94 -26.55 0.71
CA LYS A 97 -16.78 -27.60 1.32
C LYS A 97 -15.96 -28.14 2.49
N TRP A 98 -16.41 -27.88 3.71
CA TRP A 98 -15.80 -28.39 4.93
C TRP A 98 -15.50 -29.86 4.66
N ARG A 99 -14.22 -30.20 4.55
CA ARG A 99 -13.84 -31.59 4.36
C ARG A 99 -14.29 -32.23 5.68
N GLU A 100 -15.39 -32.98 5.64
CA GLU A 100 -15.88 -33.71 6.79
C GLU A 100 -14.81 -34.74 7.13
N TYR A 101 -13.92 -34.38 8.07
CA TYR A 101 -12.91 -35.29 8.55
C TYR A 101 -13.64 -36.44 9.23
N SER A 102 -13.48 -37.65 8.69
CA SER A 102 -13.99 -38.84 9.37
C SER A 102 -13.21 -39.00 10.67
N LYS A 103 -13.88 -39.42 11.75
CA LYS A 103 -13.29 -39.56 13.10
C LYS A 103 -12.01 -40.42 13.11
N ASN A 104 -11.82 -41.25 12.10
CA ASN A 104 -10.72 -42.19 11.97
C ASN A 104 -9.59 -41.71 11.03
N GLU A 105 -9.71 -40.53 10.41
CA GLU A 105 -8.71 -40.03 9.44
C GLU A 105 -7.38 -39.63 10.11
N PHE A 106 -7.41 -39.36 11.41
CA PHE A 106 -6.24 -39.03 12.21
C PHE A 106 -5.69 -40.21 13.03
N ILE A 107 -6.24 -41.42 12.85
CA ILE A 107 -5.73 -42.62 13.52
C ILE A 107 -4.62 -43.21 12.64
N GLN A 108 -3.38 -43.13 13.12
CA GLN A 108 -2.22 -43.73 12.47
C GLN A 108 -2.45 -45.23 12.24
N SER A 109 -2.25 -45.72 11.02
CA SER A 109 -2.40 -47.15 10.73
C SER A 109 -1.31 -47.92 11.47
N LYS A 110 -1.69 -48.99 12.19
CA LYS A 110 -0.79 -49.80 13.02
C LYS A 110 0.38 -50.46 12.26
N THR A 111 0.41 -50.33 10.93
CA THR A 111 1.42 -50.96 10.07
C THR A 111 2.71 -50.15 9.99
N ILE A 112 2.69 -48.84 10.29
CA ILE A 112 3.88 -47.98 10.12
C ILE A 112 4.26 -47.37 11.47
N SER A 113 5.39 -47.82 12.01
CA SER A 113 6.07 -47.24 13.18
C SER A 113 7.17 -46.32 12.68
N GLU A 114 7.12 -45.04 13.04
CA GLU A 114 8.20 -44.06 12.78
C GLU A 114 9.32 -44.12 13.83
N ILE A 115 9.27 -45.11 14.73
CA ILE A 115 10.30 -45.33 15.74
C ILE A 115 11.26 -46.37 15.20
N ASP A 116 12.50 -45.97 14.93
CA ASP A 116 13.61 -46.91 14.76
C ASP A 116 13.91 -47.52 16.13
N ASN A 117 13.85 -48.85 16.21
CA ASN A 117 14.21 -49.58 17.42
C ASN A 117 15.72 -49.42 17.66
N PHE A 118 16.08 -48.75 18.75
CA PHE A 118 17.45 -48.67 19.27
C PHE A 118 17.91 -50.00 19.88
#